data_AF-A0A7Z0KWV0-F1
#
_entry.id   AF-A0A7Z0KWV0-F1
#
_cell.length_a   1.000
_cell.length_b   1.000
_cell.length_c   1.000
_cell.angle_alpha   90.00
_cell.angle_beta   90.00
_cell.angle_gamma   90.00
#
_symmetry.space_group_name_H-M   'P 1'
#
loop_
_entity.id
_entity.type
_entity.pdbx_description
1 polymer ?
#
loop_
_entity_poly.entity_id
_entity_poly.type
_entity_poly.pdbx_seq_one_letter_code
_entity_poly.pdbx_strand_id
1 'polypeptide(L)'
;MISMASLRAALVLLVILAFVVSPYLTDGFSGFDPDLFPNPQRNPPVQPAGYAFGIWGLIYLWLIALAVTGLLARRADPAWDAPRAALIISLGVGSGWIAVANASAVWATVLIWIMLAGALAALWRVPQGDGLARWLGAAPVAIYAGWLTAASCVSVGLMLAGFGVTGPVAAALLSLALALAIGVGVQLRLGRSALYGLTVIWALVGVLVANLGDTPVVALAAGAGTLAMGWAIWRAALPGGSLAGARW
;
A
#
# COMPACT_ATOMS: atom_id res chain seq x y z
N MET A 1 35.98 -7.36 -3.87
CA MET A 1 35.00 -7.45 -2.76
C MET A 1 33.66 -6.90 -3.24
N ILE A 2 32.55 -7.60 -2.98
CA ILE A 2 31.20 -7.11 -3.30
C ILE A 2 30.81 -6.04 -2.27
N SER A 3 30.34 -4.87 -2.71
CA SER A 3 29.90 -3.81 -1.77
C SER A 3 28.57 -4.17 -1.10
N MET A 4 28.33 -3.63 0.11
CA MET A 4 27.04 -3.82 0.81
C MET A 4 25.85 -3.37 -0.05
N ALA A 5 25.98 -2.26 -0.78
CA ALA A 5 24.95 -1.80 -1.73
C ALA A 5 24.67 -2.83 -2.83
N SER A 6 25.73 -3.49 -3.33
CA SER A 6 25.62 -4.53 -4.35
C SER A 6 24.92 -5.80 -3.84
N LEU A 7 25.08 -6.12 -2.56
CA LEU A 7 24.37 -7.22 -1.90
C LEU A 7 22.90 -6.87 -1.70
N ARG A 8 22.60 -5.66 -1.21
CA ARG A 8 21.22 -5.17 -1.05
C ARG A 8 20.46 -5.12 -2.37
N ALA A 9 21.10 -4.72 -3.47
CA ALA A 9 20.48 -4.72 -4.80
C ALA A 9 20.03 -6.14 -5.22
N ALA A 10 20.89 -7.14 -5.00
CA ALA A 10 20.54 -8.53 -5.29
C ALA A 10 19.45 -9.06 -4.35
N LEU A 11 19.52 -8.70 -3.06
CA LEU A 11 18.52 -9.10 -2.08
C LEU A 11 17.14 -8.48 -2.37
N VAL A 12 17.07 -7.22 -2.81
CA VAL A 12 15.82 -6.58 -3.26
C VAL A 12 15.19 -7.37 -4.41
N LEU A 13 15.97 -7.78 -5.41
CA LEU A 13 15.45 -8.62 -6.48
C LEU A 13 14.93 -9.96 -5.95
N LEU A 14 15.69 -10.63 -5.10
CA LEU A 14 15.29 -11.91 -4.51
C LEU A 14 13.96 -11.81 -3.75
N VAL A 15 13.81 -10.84 -2.84
CA VAL A 15 12.58 -10.69 -2.06
C VAL A 15 11.39 -10.24 -2.91
N ILE A 16 11.62 -9.46 -3.98
CA ILE A 16 10.56 -9.10 -4.93
C ILE A 16 10.09 -10.33 -5.68
N LEU A 17 11.00 -11.17 -6.18
CA LEU A 17 10.63 -12.41 -6.84
C LEU A 17 9.87 -13.34 -5.90
N ALA A 18 10.33 -13.50 -4.66
CA ALA A 18 9.62 -14.28 -3.65
C ALA A 18 8.20 -13.72 -3.39
N PHE A 19 8.09 -12.39 -3.28
CA PHE A 19 6.80 -11.72 -3.08
C PHE A 19 5.84 -11.93 -4.25
N VAL A 20 6.31 -11.78 -5.49
CA VAL A 20 5.52 -11.96 -6.71
C VAL A 20 5.08 -13.41 -6.91
N VAL A 21 5.93 -14.37 -6.52
CA VAL A 21 5.63 -15.80 -6.64
C VAL A 21 4.67 -16.27 -5.54
N SER A 22 4.63 -15.60 -4.39
CA SER A 22 3.82 -16.01 -3.23
C SER A 22 2.34 -16.33 -3.52
N PRO A 23 1.58 -15.59 -4.35
CA PRO A 23 0.18 -15.91 -4.62
C PRO A 23 0.01 -17.21 -5.41
N TYR A 24 1.02 -17.66 -6.15
CA TYR A 24 0.98 -18.90 -6.95
C TYR A 24 1.39 -20.13 -6.14
N LEU A 25 1.97 -19.93 -4.96
CA LEU A 25 2.33 -20.98 -4.01
C LEU A 25 1.30 -21.12 -2.88
N THR A 26 0.25 -20.33 -2.92
CA THR A 26 -0.83 -20.22 -1.92
C THR A 26 -2.18 -20.18 -2.64
N ASP A 27 -3.27 -20.04 -1.90
CA ASP A 27 -4.62 -19.98 -2.46
C ASP A 27 -4.98 -18.59 -3.05
N GLY A 28 -3.98 -17.71 -3.20
CA GLY A 28 -4.17 -16.32 -3.59
C GLY A 28 -4.80 -15.46 -2.49
N PHE A 29 -5.10 -14.19 -2.82
CA PHE A 29 -5.75 -13.27 -1.88
C PHE A 29 -6.62 -12.24 -2.59
N SER A 30 -7.91 -12.23 -2.26
CA SER A 30 -8.89 -11.21 -2.67
C SER A 30 -9.75 -10.70 -1.51
N GLY A 31 -9.29 -10.95 -0.28
CA GLY A 31 -10.03 -10.78 0.97
C GLY A 31 -9.67 -11.88 1.97
N PHE A 32 -9.90 -11.65 3.25
CA PHE A 32 -9.81 -12.73 4.24
C PHE A 32 -10.98 -13.70 4.05
N ASP A 33 -10.75 -14.98 4.34
CA ASP A 33 -11.85 -15.93 4.49
C ASP A 33 -12.79 -15.42 5.60
N PRO A 34 -14.10 -15.23 5.31
CA PRO A 34 -15.08 -14.76 6.28
C PRO A 34 -15.12 -15.56 7.58
N ASP A 35 -14.84 -16.86 7.52
CA ASP A 35 -14.99 -17.76 8.67
C ASP A 35 -13.74 -17.78 9.57
N LEU A 36 -12.69 -16.99 9.25
CA LEU A 36 -11.56 -16.69 10.15
C LEU A 36 -11.92 -15.75 11.30
N PHE A 37 -13.16 -15.26 11.35
CA PHE A 37 -13.65 -14.31 12.33
C PHE A 37 -14.75 -14.91 13.20
N PRO A 38 -14.84 -14.55 14.49
CA PRO A 38 -15.98 -14.91 15.33
C PRO A 38 -17.33 -14.46 14.75
N ASN A 39 -17.35 -13.26 14.15
CA ASN A 39 -18.49 -12.76 13.36
C ASN A 39 -18.12 -12.79 11.88
N PRO A 40 -18.67 -13.71 11.07
CA PRO A 40 -18.22 -13.90 9.69
C PRO A 40 -18.34 -12.66 8.80
N GLN A 41 -17.26 -12.33 8.10
CA GLN A 41 -17.16 -11.14 7.23
C GLN A 41 -17.45 -11.46 5.76
N ARG A 42 -18.70 -11.81 5.41
CA ARG A 42 -19.05 -12.31 4.06
C ARG A 42 -19.07 -11.22 2.99
N ASN A 43 -19.73 -10.09 3.27
CA ASN A 43 -19.78 -8.91 2.39
C ASN A 43 -19.50 -7.65 3.21
N PRO A 44 -18.28 -7.50 3.74
CA PRO A 44 -17.97 -6.40 4.64
C PRO A 44 -17.90 -5.08 3.84
N PRO A 45 -18.65 -4.02 4.21
CA PRO A 45 -18.70 -2.75 3.49
C PRO A 45 -17.33 -2.06 3.30
N VAL A 46 -16.36 -2.39 4.15
CA VAL A 46 -15.00 -1.83 4.09
C VAL A 46 -14.16 -2.42 2.94
N GLN A 47 -14.52 -3.58 2.41
CA GLN A 47 -13.71 -4.28 1.41
C GLN A 47 -13.95 -3.68 0.01
N PRO A 48 -12.87 -3.34 -0.74
CA PRO A 48 -13.00 -2.90 -2.11
C PRO A 48 -13.58 -3.99 -3.03
N ALA A 49 -14.25 -3.57 -4.10
CA ALA A 49 -14.73 -4.46 -5.15
C ALA A 49 -13.56 -5.30 -5.74
N GLY A 50 -13.86 -6.54 -6.13
CA GLY A 50 -12.84 -7.52 -6.55
C GLY A 50 -11.88 -7.04 -7.65
N TYR A 51 -12.37 -6.24 -8.62
CA TYR A 51 -11.52 -5.70 -9.69
C TYR A 51 -10.38 -4.82 -9.16
N ALA A 52 -10.56 -4.17 -7.99
CA ALA A 52 -9.56 -3.27 -7.42
C ALA A 52 -8.26 -4.02 -7.08
N PHE A 53 -8.34 -5.31 -6.73
CA PHE A 53 -7.18 -6.16 -6.47
C PHE A 53 -6.33 -6.43 -7.72
N GLY A 54 -6.85 -6.15 -8.93
CA GLY A 54 -6.08 -6.23 -10.19
C GLY A 54 -4.87 -5.29 -10.24
N ILE A 55 -4.82 -4.27 -9.36
CA ILE A 55 -3.66 -3.38 -9.22
C ILE A 55 -2.37 -4.13 -8.83
N TRP A 56 -2.48 -5.30 -8.19
CA TRP A 56 -1.31 -6.11 -7.85
C TRP A 56 -0.51 -6.53 -9.07
N GLY A 57 -1.16 -6.81 -10.21
CA GLY A 57 -0.44 -7.11 -11.46
C GLY A 57 0.47 -5.96 -11.89
N LEU A 58 -0.03 -4.72 -11.81
CA LEU A 58 0.77 -3.52 -12.08
C LEU A 58 1.89 -3.35 -11.04
N ILE A 59 1.60 -3.50 -9.75
CA ILE A 59 2.59 -3.38 -8.67
C ILE A 59 3.73 -4.41 -8.86
N TYR A 60 3.41 -5.67 -9.12
CA TYR A 60 4.38 -6.74 -9.29
C TYR A 60 5.32 -6.49 -10.47
N LEU A 61 4.78 -6.20 -11.65
CA LEU A 61 5.59 -5.91 -12.84
C LEU A 61 6.50 -4.71 -12.62
N TRP A 62 5.99 -3.68 -11.95
CA TRP A 62 6.74 -2.45 -11.75
C TRP A 62 7.84 -2.57 -10.68
N LEU A 63 7.59 -3.36 -9.62
CA LEU A 63 8.62 -3.71 -8.63
C LEU A 63 9.72 -4.58 -9.25
N ILE A 64 9.39 -5.51 -10.15
CA ILE A 64 10.40 -6.26 -10.90
C ILE A 64 11.26 -5.31 -11.73
N ALA A 65 10.64 -4.38 -12.48
CA ALA A 65 11.37 -3.39 -13.26
C ALA A 65 12.30 -2.51 -12.38
N LEU A 66 11.84 -2.11 -11.19
CA LEU A 66 12.66 -1.43 -10.18
C LEU A 66 13.87 -2.26 -9.78
N ALA A 67 13.65 -3.53 -9.44
CA ALA A 67 14.69 -4.41 -8.94
C ALA A 67 15.76 -4.71 -10.00
N VAL A 68 15.33 -5.02 -11.22
CA VAL A 68 16.20 -5.29 -12.36
C VAL A 68 17.03 -4.05 -12.70
N THR A 69 16.40 -2.87 -12.79
CA THR A 69 17.12 -1.61 -13.03
C THR A 69 18.09 -1.30 -11.89
N GLY A 70 17.62 -1.50 -10.65
CA GLY A 70 18.39 -1.33 -9.42
C GLY A 70 19.64 -2.19 -9.38
N LEU A 71 19.57 -3.41 -9.90
CA LEU A 71 20.67 -4.37 -9.92
C LEU A 71 21.62 -4.17 -11.11
N LEU A 72 21.09 -3.94 -12.31
CA LEU A 72 21.89 -3.89 -13.54
C LEU A 72 22.53 -2.53 -13.78
N ALA A 73 21.80 -1.44 -13.55
CA ALA A 73 22.23 -0.09 -13.90
C ALA A 73 22.56 0.79 -12.69
N ARG A 74 22.04 0.46 -11.50
CA ARG A 74 22.07 1.34 -10.31
C ARG A 74 22.60 0.65 -9.06
N ARG A 75 23.42 -0.39 -9.25
CA ARG A 75 23.84 -1.31 -8.17
C ARG A 75 24.54 -0.58 -7.02
N ALA A 76 25.48 0.29 -7.35
CA ALA A 76 26.28 1.07 -6.41
C ALA A 76 25.81 2.53 -6.25
N ASP A 77 24.68 2.91 -6.86
CA ASP A 77 24.14 4.27 -6.79
C ASP A 77 23.54 4.53 -5.39
N PRO A 78 24.07 5.50 -4.61
CA PRO A 78 23.60 5.75 -3.24
C PRO A 78 22.12 6.14 -3.16
N ALA A 79 21.59 6.85 -4.15
CA ALA A 79 20.19 7.26 -4.17
C ALA A 79 19.25 6.05 -4.36
N TRP A 80 19.71 5.03 -5.07
CA TRP A 80 19.00 3.76 -5.24
C TRP A 80 19.23 2.77 -4.10
N ASP A 81 20.31 2.90 -3.34
CA ASP A 81 20.54 2.08 -2.13
C ASP A 81 19.71 2.56 -0.93
N ALA A 82 19.49 3.87 -0.81
CA ALA A 82 18.78 4.50 0.30
C ALA A 82 17.41 3.87 0.67
N PRO A 83 16.53 3.47 -0.28
CA PRO A 83 15.27 2.81 0.07
C PRO A 83 15.38 1.29 0.29
N ARG A 84 16.49 0.63 -0.10
CA ARG A 84 16.56 -0.83 -0.22
C ARG A 84 16.35 -1.57 1.09
N ALA A 85 16.97 -1.10 2.18
CA ALA A 85 16.83 -1.77 3.47
C ALA A 85 15.37 -1.82 3.94
N ALA A 86 14.66 -0.70 3.80
CA ALA A 86 13.24 -0.62 4.16
C ALA A 86 12.35 -1.44 3.20
N LEU A 87 12.67 -1.47 1.90
CA LEU A 87 12.00 -2.33 0.92
C LEU A 87 12.21 -3.81 1.22
N ILE A 88 13.42 -4.22 1.59
CA ILE A 88 13.75 -5.61 1.94
C ILE A 88 12.89 -6.07 3.13
N ILE A 89 12.77 -5.23 4.16
CA ILE A 89 11.91 -5.55 5.31
C ILE A 89 10.45 -5.70 4.87
N SER A 90 9.93 -4.70 4.13
CA SER A 90 8.53 -4.71 3.70
C SER A 90 8.19 -5.91 2.82
N LEU A 91 8.97 -6.15 1.76
CA LEU A 91 8.71 -7.20 0.78
C LEU A 91 9.13 -8.58 1.28
N GLY A 92 10.14 -8.65 2.15
CA GLY A 92 10.51 -9.89 2.84
C GLY A 92 9.37 -10.39 3.72
N VAL A 93 8.77 -9.52 4.54
CA VAL A 93 7.55 -9.85 5.29
C VAL A 93 6.39 -10.16 4.35
N GLY A 94 6.24 -9.36 3.29
CA GLY A 94 5.23 -9.55 2.26
C GLY A 94 5.27 -10.93 1.60
N SER A 95 6.45 -11.51 1.43
CA SER A 95 6.62 -12.81 0.74
C SER A 95 5.91 -13.98 1.43
N GLY A 96 5.73 -13.92 2.75
CA GLY A 96 4.95 -14.90 3.51
C GLY A 96 3.54 -14.43 3.85
N TRP A 97 3.18 -13.19 3.51
CA TRP A 97 1.97 -12.55 4.02
C TRP A 97 0.70 -13.28 3.59
N ILE A 98 0.60 -13.70 2.32
CA ILE A 98 -0.61 -14.39 1.80
C ILE A 98 -0.84 -15.71 2.53
N ALA A 99 0.20 -16.52 2.74
CA ALA A 99 0.09 -17.76 3.49
C ALA A 99 -0.43 -17.53 4.91
N VAL A 100 0.05 -16.46 5.58
CA VAL A 100 -0.47 -16.06 6.89
C VAL A 100 -1.91 -15.55 6.79
N ALA A 101 -2.26 -14.80 5.75
CA ALA A 101 -3.61 -14.26 5.53
C ALA A 101 -4.65 -15.35 5.26
N ASN A 102 -4.28 -16.44 4.60
CA ASN A 102 -5.16 -17.60 4.41
C ASN A 102 -5.42 -18.35 5.73
N ALA A 103 -4.53 -18.23 6.74
CA ALA A 103 -4.62 -18.94 8.02
C ALA A 103 -5.07 -18.09 9.21
N SER A 104 -4.77 -16.79 9.22
CA SER A 104 -4.99 -15.90 10.36
C SER A 104 -5.10 -14.44 9.94
N ALA A 105 -6.33 -13.91 10.02
CA ALA A 105 -6.60 -12.51 9.73
C ALA A 105 -5.94 -11.55 10.74
N VAL A 106 -5.76 -11.98 12.00
CA VAL A 106 -5.10 -11.20 13.05
C VAL A 106 -3.61 -11.01 12.74
N TRP A 107 -2.88 -12.11 12.48
CA TRP A 107 -1.45 -12.01 12.19
C TRP A 107 -1.19 -11.33 10.85
N ALA A 108 -2.02 -11.58 9.83
CA ALA A 108 -1.92 -10.86 8.57
C ALA A 108 -2.16 -9.36 8.73
N THR A 109 -3.03 -8.95 9.66
CA THR A 109 -3.19 -7.53 10.03
C THR A 109 -1.90 -6.97 10.61
N VAL A 110 -1.27 -7.66 11.57
CA VAL A 110 0.04 -7.21 12.12
C VAL A 110 1.09 -7.09 11.02
N LEU A 111 1.21 -8.11 10.17
CA LEU A 111 2.22 -8.15 9.12
C LEU A 111 2.00 -7.07 8.06
N ILE A 112 0.77 -6.77 7.65
CA ILE A 112 0.52 -5.72 6.65
C ILE A 112 0.87 -4.33 7.18
N TRP A 113 0.76 -4.09 8.49
CA TRP A 113 1.23 -2.85 9.11
C TRP A 113 2.76 -2.75 9.15
N ILE A 114 3.47 -3.86 9.36
CA ILE A 114 4.94 -3.92 9.23
C ILE A 114 5.35 -3.66 7.78
N MET A 115 4.66 -4.27 6.81
CA MET A 115 4.87 -4.02 5.39
C MET A 115 4.67 -2.54 5.05
N LEU A 116 3.58 -1.93 5.54
CA LEU A 116 3.28 -0.53 5.33
C LEU A 116 4.38 0.37 5.91
N ALA A 117 4.83 0.12 7.14
CA ALA A 117 5.90 0.89 7.76
C ALA A 117 7.20 0.85 6.94
N GLY A 118 7.59 -0.33 6.44
CA GLY A 118 8.75 -0.49 5.56
C GLY A 118 8.56 0.20 4.20
N ALA A 119 7.36 0.10 3.60
CA ALA A 119 7.05 0.73 2.32
C ALA A 119 7.06 2.26 2.40
N LEU A 120 6.49 2.83 3.47
CA LEU A 120 6.54 4.27 3.73
C LEU A 120 7.98 4.70 4.02
N ALA A 121 8.73 3.98 4.87
CA ALA A 121 10.13 4.29 5.11
C ALA A 121 10.97 4.28 3.80
N ALA A 122 10.70 3.35 2.89
CA ALA A 122 11.31 3.34 1.57
C ALA A 122 10.88 4.54 0.72
N LEU A 123 9.58 4.86 0.67
CA LEU A 123 9.01 5.94 -0.15
C LEU A 123 9.64 7.32 0.13
N TRP A 124 10.00 7.61 1.39
CA TRP A 124 10.67 8.86 1.74
C TRP A 124 12.11 8.92 1.24
N ARG A 125 12.73 7.76 0.98
CA ARG A 125 14.15 7.62 0.63
C ARG A 125 14.38 7.26 -0.84
N VAL A 126 13.33 7.13 -1.64
CA VAL A 126 13.45 6.84 -3.09
C VAL A 126 14.28 7.91 -3.80
N PRO A 127 15.00 7.56 -4.89
CA PRO A 127 15.73 8.53 -5.68
C PRO A 127 14.78 9.63 -6.21
N GLN A 128 15.26 10.87 -6.16
CA GLN A 128 14.55 12.03 -6.68
C GLN A 128 15.07 12.39 -8.07
N GLY A 129 14.25 13.05 -8.88
CA GLY A 129 14.60 13.47 -10.24
C GLY A 129 13.52 13.10 -11.25
N ASP A 130 13.88 13.16 -12.52
CA ASP A 130 13.03 12.85 -13.67
C ASP A 130 13.42 11.51 -14.32
N GLY A 131 12.73 11.17 -15.42
CA GLY A 131 13.00 9.98 -16.22
C GLY A 131 13.08 8.69 -15.40
N LEU A 132 14.23 8.02 -15.45
CA LEU A 132 14.48 6.72 -14.83
C LEU A 132 14.30 6.75 -13.31
N ALA A 133 14.78 7.79 -12.63
CA ALA A 133 14.68 7.90 -11.16
C ALA A 133 13.21 7.98 -10.72
N ARG A 134 12.42 8.80 -11.42
CA ARG A 134 10.97 8.93 -11.16
C ARG A 134 10.22 7.63 -11.45
N TRP A 135 10.40 7.06 -12.64
CA TRP A 135 9.52 5.99 -13.12
C TRP A 135 9.95 4.59 -12.70
N LEU A 136 11.24 4.33 -12.50
CA LEU A 136 11.71 3.00 -12.06
C LEU A 136 12.26 3.00 -10.63
N GLY A 137 12.54 4.15 -10.04
CA GLY A 137 12.98 4.26 -8.65
C GLY A 137 11.85 4.62 -7.68
N ALA A 138 11.10 5.68 -7.96
CA ALA A 138 10.11 6.24 -7.04
C ALA A 138 8.68 5.71 -7.26
N ALA A 139 8.20 5.68 -8.50
CA ALA A 139 6.84 5.29 -8.85
C ALA A 139 6.41 3.90 -8.35
N PRO A 140 7.24 2.84 -8.47
CA PRO A 140 6.86 1.48 -8.04
C PRO A 140 6.66 1.40 -6.52
N VAL A 141 7.49 2.11 -5.76
CA VAL A 141 7.39 2.20 -4.30
C VAL A 141 6.17 3.04 -3.90
N ALA A 142 5.85 4.09 -4.64
CA ALA A 142 4.71 4.96 -4.37
C ALA A 142 3.37 4.22 -4.53
N ILE A 143 3.18 3.49 -5.64
CA ILE A 143 1.97 2.68 -5.86
C ILE A 143 1.86 1.56 -4.83
N TYR A 144 2.95 0.86 -4.53
CA TYR A 144 2.97 -0.18 -3.51
C TYR A 144 2.59 0.35 -2.11
N ALA A 145 3.20 1.45 -1.68
CA ALA A 145 2.90 2.06 -0.38
C ALA A 145 1.48 2.64 -0.31
N GLY A 146 0.96 3.20 -1.40
CA GLY A 146 -0.41 3.71 -1.47
C GLY A 146 -1.43 2.59 -1.30
N TRP A 147 -1.21 1.45 -1.98
CA TRP A 147 -2.09 0.29 -1.85
C TRP A 147 -2.03 -0.33 -0.46
N LEU A 148 -0.82 -0.48 0.11
CA LEU A 148 -0.66 -0.96 1.49
C LEU A 148 -1.34 -0.05 2.51
N THR A 149 -1.34 1.27 2.28
CA THR A 149 -2.03 2.20 3.18
C THR A 149 -3.52 1.85 3.27
N ALA A 150 -4.17 1.66 2.13
CA ALA A 150 -5.58 1.27 2.09
C ALA A 150 -5.79 -0.13 2.69
N ALA A 151 -5.01 -1.12 2.27
CA ALA A 151 -5.15 -2.50 2.72
C ALA A 151 -4.95 -2.68 4.24
N SER A 152 -3.97 -1.97 4.83
CA SER A 152 -3.76 -1.95 6.29
C SER A 152 -4.92 -1.33 7.05
N CYS A 153 -5.60 -0.33 6.48
CA CYS A 153 -6.77 0.27 7.11
C CYS A 153 -8.01 -0.63 6.96
N VAL A 154 -8.18 -1.27 5.79
CA VAL A 154 -9.26 -2.24 5.54
C VAL A 154 -9.16 -3.40 6.52
N SER A 155 -7.95 -3.93 6.77
CA SER A 155 -7.76 -5.02 7.73
C SER A 155 -8.18 -4.64 9.15
N VAL A 156 -7.94 -3.39 9.59
CA VAL A 156 -8.47 -2.88 10.87
C VAL A 156 -9.99 -2.85 10.89
N GLY A 157 -10.64 -2.39 9.81
CA GLY A 157 -12.10 -2.41 9.69
C GLY A 157 -12.68 -3.83 9.79
N LEU A 158 -12.03 -4.80 9.14
CA LEU A 158 -12.38 -6.22 9.22
C LEU A 158 -12.18 -6.77 10.65
N MET A 159 -11.11 -6.38 11.36
CA MET A 159 -10.92 -6.79 12.76
C MET A 159 -12.02 -6.21 13.66
N LEU A 160 -12.34 -4.92 13.52
CA LEU A 160 -13.35 -4.26 14.34
C LEU A 160 -14.74 -4.89 14.17
N ALA A 161 -15.13 -5.20 12.94
CA ALA A 161 -16.41 -5.87 12.66
C ALA A 161 -16.36 -7.36 13.02
N GLY A 162 -15.29 -8.07 12.63
CA GLY A 162 -15.14 -9.51 12.82
C GLY A 162 -15.08 -9.93 14.28
N PHE A 163 -14.50 -9.11 15.16
CA PHE A 163 -14.46 -9.35 16.61
C PHE A 163 -15.62 -8.67 17.37
N GLY A 164 -16.59 -8.08 16.68
CA GLY A 164 -17.79 -7.50 17.30
C GLY A 164 -17.54 -6.24 18.12
N VAL A 165 -16.41 -5.56 17.92
CA VAL A 165 -16.11 -4.26 18.57
C VAL A 165 -17.07 -3.17 18.07
N THR A 166 -17.41 -3.22 16.79
CA THR A 166 -18.40 -2.34 16.15
C THR A 166 -19.21 -3.11 15.11
N GLY A 167 -20.35 -2.56 14.67
CA GLY A 167 -21.06 -3.08 13.49
C GLY A 167 -20.31 -2.82 12.17
N PRO A 168 -20.60 -3.57 11.09
CA PRO A 168 -19.84 -3.54 9.84
C PRO A 168 -19.78 -2.15 9.18
N VAL A 169 -20.87 -1.38 9.22
CA VAL A 169 -20.92 -0.01 8.68
C VAL A 169 -20.03 0.93 9.48
N ALA A 170 -20.10 0.88 10.82
CA ALA A 170 -19.26 1.72 11.67
C ALA A 170 -17.77 1.37 11.50
N ALA A 171 -17.44 0.07 11.42
CA ALA A 171 -16.09 -0.40 11.16
C ALA A 171 -15.54 0.12 9.82
N ALA A 172 -16.37 0.11 8.77
CA ALA A 172 -16.02 0.64 7.46
C ALA A 172 -15.76 2.15 7.49
N LEU A 173 -16.61 2.93 8.15
CA LEU A 173 -16.43 4.38 8.28
C LEU A 173 -15.17 4.74 9.08
N LEU A 174 -14.88 4.01 10.17
CA LEU A 174 -13.66 4.18 10.95
C LEU A 174 -12.41 3.84 10.12
N SER A 175 -12.47 2.74 9.36
CA SER A 175 -11.39 2.34 8.45
C SER A 175 -11.13 3.37 7.35
N LEU A 176 -12.19 3.89 6.72
CA LEU A 176 -12.09 4.96 5.72
C LEU A 176 -11.50 6.24 6.31
N ALA A 177 -11.94 6.63 7.50
CA ALA A 177 -11.39 7.79 8.21
C ALA A 177 -9.89 7.60 8.51
N LEU A 178 -9.48 6.41 8.96
CA LEU A 178 -8.08 6.07 9.20
C LEU A 178 -7.25 6.10 7.90
N ALA A 179 -7.76 5.50 6.83
CA ALA A 179 -7.12 5.51 5.51
C ALA A 179 -6.92 6.92 4.98
N LEU A 180 -7.90 7.80 5.15
CA LEU A 180 -7.80 9.20 4.76
C LEU A 180 -6.83 9.99 5.64
N ALA A 181 -6.87 9.80 6.96
CA ALA A 181 -5.95 10.47 7.87
C ALA A 181 -4.49 10.15 7.54
N ILE A 182 -4.19 8.86 7.29
CA ILE A 182 -2.85 8.42 6.89
C ILE A 182 -2.56 8.88 5.47
N GLY A 183 -3.41 8.55 4.49
CA GLY A 183 -3.20 8.83 3.06
C GLY A 183 -2.99 10.32 2.76
N VAL A 184 -3.89 11.17 3.25
CA VAL A 184 -3.76 12.64 3.09
C VAL A 184 -2.54 13.14 3.85
N GLY A 185 -2.34 12.68 5.09
CA GLY A 185 -1.20 13.07 5.91
C GLY A 185 0.15 12.70 5.29
N VAL A 186 0.25 11.55 4.65
CA VAL A 186 1.44 11.11 3.91
C VAL A 186 1.60 11.94 2.64
N GLN A 187 0.56 12.08 1.82
CA GLN A 187 0.65 12.80 0.55
C GLN A 187 1.06 14.27 0.73
N LEU A 188 0.49 14.96 1.72
CA LEU A 188 0.80 16.36 2.02
C LEU A 188 2.21 16.53 2.60
N ARG A 189 2.66 15.62 3.47
CA ARG A 189 4.02 15.67 4.04
C ARG A 189 5.09 15.29 3.02
N LEU A 190 4.78 14.31 2.17
CA LEU A 190 5.67 13.88 1.10
C LEU A 190 5.83 15.01 0.08
N GLY A 191 4.74 15.71 -0.27
CA GLY A 191 4.78 16.85 -1.20
C GLY A 191 5.14 16.48 -2.64
N ARG A 192 5.18 15.18 -2.96
CA ARG A 192 5.56 14.62 -4.26
C ARG A 192 4.89 13.26 -4.48
N SER A 193 5.21 12.62 -5.60
CA SER A 193 4.77 11.26 -5.93
C SER A 193 3.24 11.09 -5.93
N ALA A 194 2.53 11.80 -6.80
CA ALA A 194 1.07 11.72 -6.95
C ALA A 194 0.52 10.28 -7.09
N LEU A 195 1.34 9.35 -7.62
CA LEU A 195 0.99 7.93 -7.73
C LEU A 195 0.67 7.29 -6.37
N TYR A 196 1.25 7.75 -5.26
CA TYR A 196 0.86 7.30 -3.92
C TYR A 196 -0.63 7.57 -3.68
N GLY A 197 -1.04 8.84 -3.78
CA GLY A 197 -2.43 9.26 -3.58
C GLY A 197 -3.39 8.69 -4.62
N LEU A 198 -2.99 8.61 -5.89
CA LEU A 198 -3.80 7.99 -6.95
C LEU A 198 -4.10 6.51 -6.64
N THR A 199 -3.19 5.83 -5.96
CA THR A 199 -3.40 4.44 -5.56
C THR A 199 -4.35 4.32 -4.38
N VAL A 200 -4.29 5.26 -3.43
CA VAL A 200 -5.31 5.35 -2.37
C VAL A 200 -6.69 5.64 -2.99
N ILE A 201 -6.76 6.55 -3.97
CA ILE A 201 -7.99 6.82 -4.73
C ILE A 201 -8.51 5.55 -5.41
N TRP A 202 -7.65 4.77 -6.05
CA TRP A 202 -8.05 3.50 -6.68
C TRP A 202 -8.73 2.55 -5.68
N ALA A 203 -8.16 2.40 -4.48
CA ALA A 203 -8.77 1.60 -3.42
C ALA A 203 -10.11 2.17 -2.93
N LEU A 204 -10.19 3.50 -2.72
CA LEU A 204 -11.43 4.17 -2.31
C LEU A 204 -12.54 4.05 -3.35
N VAL A 205 -12.21 4.14 -4.65
CA VAL A 205 -13.15 3.89 -5.74
C VAL A 205 -13.62 2.43 -5.73
N GLY A 206 -12.74 1.49 -5.43
CA GLY A 206 -13.10 0.09 -5.20
C GLY A 206 -14.13 -0.08 -4.07
N VAL A 207 -13.94 0.60 -2.93
CA VAL A 207 -14.91 0.60 -1.82
C VAL A 207 -16.22 1.28 -2.23
N LEU A 208 -16.16 2.41 -2.93
CA LEU A 208 -17.34 3.10 -3.43
C LEU A 208 -18.18 2.17 -4.29
N VAL A 209 -17.58 1.52 -5.29
CA VAL A 209 -18.27 0.63 -6.23
C VAL A 209 -18.86 -0.59 -5.50
N ALA A 210 -18.16 -1.15 -4.52
CA ALA A 210 -18.66 -2.27 -3.72
C ALA A 210 -19.90 -1.94 -2.89
N ASN A 211 -20.18 -0.66 -2.64
CA ASN A 211 -21.27 -0.21 -1.79
C ASN A 211 -22.38 0.54 -2.55
N LEU A 212 -22.28 0.66 -3.88
CA LEU A 212 -23.34 1.26 -4.70
C LEU A 212 -24.61 0.39 -4.62
N GLY A 213 -25.70 0.98 -4.12
CA GLY A 213 -27.00 0.29 -3.98
C GLY A 213 -27.19 -0.46 -2.67
N ASP A 214 -26.10 -0.84 -1.99
CA ASP A 214 -26.18 -1.64 -0.74
C ASP A 214 -26.02 -0.79 0.53
N THR A 215 -24.90 -0.06 0.64
CA THR A 215 -24.59 0.75 1.84
C THR A 215 -24.27 2.20 1.44
N PRO A 216 -25.29 3.04 1.15
CA PRO A 216 -25.08 4.38 0.59
C PRO A 216 -24.16 5.26 1.42
N VAL A 217 -24.21 5.16 2.75
CA VAL A 217 -23.36 5.98 3.64
C VAL A 217 -21.86 5.67 3.45
N VAL A 218 -21.50 4.41 3.23
CA VAL A 218 -20.10 3.99 2.99
C VAL A 218 -19.67 4.40 1.59
N ALA A 219 -20.54 4.27 0.59
CA ALA A 219 -20.27 4.73 -0.77
C ALA A 219 -20.01 6.26 -0.81
N LEU A 220 -20.84 7.05 -0.12
CA LEU A 220 -20.67 8.50 0.00
C LEU A 220 -19.38 8.86 0.73
N ALA A 221 -19.05 8.16 1.82
CA ALA A 221 -17.81 8.39 2.56
C ALA A 221 -16.57 8.09 1.71
N ALA A 222 -16.58 6.99 0.94
CA ALA A 222 -15.51 6.63 0.02
C ALA A 222 -15.37 7.64 -1.14
N GLY A 223 -16.49 8.17 -1.65
CA GLY A 223 -16.51 9.23 -2.65
C GLY A 223 -15.94 10.55 -2.12
N ALA A 224 -16.38 10.98 -0.94
CA ALA A 224 -15.82 12.15 -0.26
C ALA A 224 -14.32 11.99 0.02
N GLY A 225 -13.90 10.79 0.44
CA GLY A 225 -12.50 10.44 0.61
C GLY A 225 -11.68 10.54 -0.68
N THR A 226 -12.24 10.09 -1.80
CA THR A 226 -11.62 10.21 -3.12
C THR A 226 -11.37 11.67 -3.48
N LEU A 227 -12.35 12.55 -3.24
CA LEU A 227 -12.21 14.00 -3.46
C LEU A 227 -11.16 14.62 -2.53
N ALA A 228 -11.14 14.24 -1.25
CA ALA A 228 -10.15 14.72 -0.28
C ALA A 228 -8.73 14.31 -0.66
N MET A 229 -8.54 13.08 -1.13
CA MET A 229 -7.25 12.58 -1.61
C MET A 229 -6.83 13.29 -2.91
N GLY A 230 -7.78 13.56 -3.82
CA GLY A 230 -7.54 14.35 -5.02
C GLY A 230 -7.11 15.79 -4.70
N TRP A 231 -7.77 16.41 -3.72
CA TRP A 231 -7.38 17.72 -3.19
C TRP A 231 -5.97 17.68 -2.61
N ALA A 232 -5.60 16.65 -1.84
CA ALA A 232 -4.27 16.52 -1.27
C ALA A 232 -3.17 16.40 -2.34
N ILE A 233 -3.43 15.64 -3.42
CA ILE A 233 -2.52 15.53 -4.57
C ILE A 233 -2.37 16.90 -5.25
N TRP A 234 -3.48 17.59 -5.51
CA TRP A 234 -3.46 18.91 -6.13
C TRP A 234 -2.71 19.93 -5.27
N ARG A 235 -2.97 19.96 -3.95
CA ARG A 235 -2.27 20.81 -2.97
C ARG A 235 -0.77 20.55 -2.96
N ALA A 236 -0.36 19.29 -2.98
CA ALA A 236 1.04 18.90 -2.99
C ALA A 236 1.78 19.32 -4.28
N ALA A 237 1.05 19.52 -5.39
CA ALA A 237 1.63 19.96 -6.66
C ALA A 237 1.86 21.49 -6.75
N LEU A 238 1.26 22.28 -5.86
CA LEU A 238 1.41 23.74 -5.86
C LEU A 238 2.78 24.18 -5.29
N PRO A 239 3.38 25.28 -5.80
CA PRO A 239 4.57 25.89 -5.21
C PRO A 239 4.34 26.23 -3.73
N GLY A 240 5.21 25.76 -2.82
CA GLY A 240 5.06 25.95 -1.37
C GLY A 240 4.07 25.00 -0.67
N GLY A 241 3.53 24.00 -1.38
CA GLY A 241 2.54 23.06 -0.85
C GLY A 241 3.09 21.98 0.09
N SER A 242 4.41 21.78 0.19
CA SER A 242 4.98 20.82 1.14
C SER A 242 5.09 21.44 2.53
N LEU A 243 4.46 20.82 3.53
CA LEU A 243 4.63 21.20 4.94
C LEU A 243 6.07 20.97 5.46
N ALA A 244 6.94 20.37 4.65
CA ALA A 244 8.36 20.15 4.96
C ALA A 244 9.17 21.45 5.17
N GLY A 245 8.63 22.62 4.80
CA GLY A 245 9.21 23.93 5.11
C GLY A 245 8.94 24.42 6.55
N ALA A 246 7.99 23.82 7.27
CA ALA A 246 7.72 24.16 8.66
C ALA A 246 8.67 23.36 9.57
N ARG A 247 9.84 23.95 9.85
CA ARG A 247 10.74 23.49 10.90
C ARG A 247 9.99 23.53 12.24
N TRP A 248 9.86 22.39 12.89
CA TRP A 248 9.66 22.29 14.34
C TRP A 248 11.02 22.01 14.97
#